data_AF-A0A655JT49-F1
#
_entry.id   AF-A0A655JT49-F1
#
_cell.length_a   1.000
_cell.length_b   1.000
_cell.length_c   1.000
_cell.angle_alpha   90.00
_cell.angle_beta   90.00
_cell.angle_gamma   90.00
#
_symmetry.space_group_name_H-M   'P 1'
#
loop_
_entity.id
_entity.type
_entity.pdbx_description
1 polymer ?
#
loop_
_entity_poly.entity_id
_entity_poly.type
_entity_poly.pdbx_seq_one_letter_code
_entity_poly.pdbx_strand_id
1 'polypeptide(L)'
;MSVFEAEVVAPAMAAPPGVDRVRALMHAWVGYLERDVFPGGCFFAAAAADVDSQPGPVRDRIAATGRAGIAAITADVETAQRRGEIRADIEARQLAFELHAYAMEANWALLLLDDDGAGERARTAIDAALARVGTTQEGVES
;
A
#
# COMPACT_ATOMS: atom_id res chain seq x y z
N MET A 1 -5.55 18.37 -4.76
CA MET A 1 -4.87 17.08 -4.94
C MET A 1 -3.74 17.03 -3.93
N SER A 2 -3.72 16.01 -3.06
CA SER A 2 -2.66 15.87 -2.05
C SER A 2 -1.35 15.39 -2.70
N VAL A 3 -0.20 15.58 -2.03
CA VAL A 3 1.09 15.05 -2.52
C VAL A 3 1.04 13.53 -2.64
N PHE A 4 0.41 12.84 -1.68
CA PHE A 4 0.20 11.41 -1.76
C PHE A 4 -0.65 10.99 -2.98
N GLU A 5 -1.72 11.72 -3.28
CA GLU A 5 -2.50 11.47 -4.51
C GLU A 5 -1.65 11.65 -5.77
N ALA A 6 -0.81 12.68 -5.83
CA ALA A 6 0.02 12.98 -6.99
C ALA A 6 1.17 11.97 -7.19
N GLU A 7 1.80 11.55 -6.09
CA GLU A 7 3.03 10.75 -6.11
C GLU A 7 2.79 9.24 -6.02
N VAL A 8 1.64 8.81 -5.48
CA VAL A 8 1.34 7.40 -5.22
C VAL A 8 0.12 6.94 -6.00
N VAL A 9 -1.01 7.64 -5.87
CA VAL A 9 -2.27 7.20 -6.48
C VAL A 9 -2.28 7.43 -7.99
N ALA A 10 -2.01 8.65 -8.45
CA ALA A 10 -2.07 9.00 -9.87
C ALA A 10 -1.14 8.15 -10.75
N PRO A 11 0.12 7.84 -10.36
CA PRO A 11 0.98 6.95 -11.12
C PRO A 11 0.44 5.52 -11.19
N ALA A 12 -0.13 5.01 -10.10
CA ALA A 12 -0.69 3.66 -10.05
C ALA A 12 -1.92 3.47 -10.94
N MET A 13 -2.68 4.53 -11.20
CA MET A 13 -3.87 4.48 -12.06
C MET A 13 -3.54 4.19 -13.53
N ALA A 14 -2.29 4.37 -13.96
CA ALA A 14 -1.85 3.97 -15.30
C ALA A 14 -1.77 2.43 -15.47
N ALA A 15 -1.69 1.69 -14.37
CA ALA A 15 -1.68 0.23 -14.40
C ALA A 15 -3.09 -0.35 -14.66
N PRO A 16 -3.19 -1.51 -15.34
CA PRO A 16 -4.45 -2.24 -15.50
C PRO A 16 -5.13 -2.49 -14.14
N PRO A 17 -6.47 -2.34 -14.04
CA PRO A 17 -7.18 -2.70 -12.81
C PRO A 17 -6.92 -4.16 -12.44
N GLY A 18 -6.73 -4.45 -11.15
CA GLY A 18 -6.43 -5.80 -10.66
C GLY A 18 -5.08 -5.87 -9.95
N VAL A 19 -4.42 -7.02 -10.01
CA VAL A 19 -3.17 -7.28 -9.26
C VAL A 19 -2.04 -6.32 -9.66
N ASP A 20 -1.99 -5.92 -10.92
CA ASP A 20 -0.99 -4.97 -11.44
C ASP A 20 -1.15 -3.58 -10.82
N ARG A 21 -2.39 -3.10 -10.65
CA ARG A 21 -2.64 -1.83 -9.96
C ARG A 21 -2.30 -1.90 -8.48
N VAL A 22 -2.63 -2.99 -7.80
CA VAL A 22 -2.25 -3.19 -6.39
C VAL A 22 -0.72 -3.11 -6.26
N ARG A 23 0.02 -3.82 -7.12
CA ARG A 23 1.48 -3.79 -7.15
C ARG A 23 2.00 -2.38 -7.42
N ALA A 24 1.49 -1.72 -8.47
CA ALA A 24 1.91 -0.37 -8.85
C ALA A 24 1.67 0.65 -7.73
N LEU A 25 0.51 0.58 -7.06
CA LEU A 25 0.18 1.45 -5.92
C LEU A 25 1.17 1.26 -4.77
N MET A 26 1.41 0.01 -4.38
CA MET A 26 2.30 -0.29 -3.26
C MET A 26 3.77 0.04 -3.57
N HIS A 27 4.24 -0.21 -4.79
CA HIS A 27 5.60 0.14 -5.23
C HIS A 27 5.78 1.66 -5.36
N ALA A 28 4.77 2.38 -5.86
CA ALA A 28 4.79 3.84 -5.91
C ALA A 28 4.84 4.44 -4.50
N TRP A 29 4.13 3.84 -3.55
CA TRP A 29 4.22 4.24 -2.15
C TRP A 29 5.63 4.04 -1.61
N VAL A 30 6.22 2.85 -1.74
CA VAL A 30 7.60 2.61 -1.28
C VAL A 30 8.59 3.57 -1.94
N GLY A 31 8.47 3.81 -3.24
CA GLY A 31 9.30 4.79 -3.93
C GLY A 31 9.09 6.22 -3.46
N TYR A 32 7.87 6.59 -3.05
CA TYR A 32 7.60 7.88 -2.41
C TYR A 32 8.31 8.01 -1.04
N LEU A 33 8.41 6.91 -0.27
CA LEU A 33 9.11 6.89 1.01
C LEU A 33 10.63 7.07 0.85
N GLU A 34 11.24 6.42 -0.15
CA GLU A 34 12.68 6.53 -0.43
C GLU A 34 13.11 7.91 -0.91
N ARG A 35 12.22 8.65 -1.59
CA ARG A 35 12.53 9.96 -2.16
C ARG A 35 12.53 11.10 -1.14
N ASP A 36 12.21 10.81 0.14
CA ASP A 36 12.09 11.79 1.23
C ASP A 36 11.36 13.08 0.80
N VAL A 37 10.29 12.93 -0.01
CA VAL A 37 9.56 14.05 -0.62
C VAL A 37 8.97 15.00 0.44
N PHE A 38 8.84 14.51 1.67
CA PHE A 38 8.74 15.32 2.88
C PHE A 38 9.90 14.95 3.81
N PRO A 39 10.67 15.93 4.34
CA PRO A 39 11.62 15.67 5.41
C PRO A 39 10.84 15.19 6.65
N GLY A 40 10.78 13.87 6.84
CA GLY A 40 9.88 13.22 7.81
C GLY A 40 9.12 12.00 7.31
N GLY A 41 9.37 11.52 6.08
CA GLY A 41 8.72 10.32 5.53
C GLY A 41 7.26 10.53 5.12
N CYS A 42 6.39 9.53 5.34
CA CYS A 42 4.97 9.68 5.07
C CYS A 42 4.35 10.71 6.04
N PHE A 43 3.96 11.88 5.52
CA PHE A 43 3.31 12.95 6.29
C PHE A 43 2.18 12.44 7.21
N PHE A 44 1.36 11.51 6.71
CA PHE A 44 0.25 10.95 7.48
C PHE A 44 0.72 10.06 8.64
N ALA A 45 1.84 9.35 8.49
CA ALA A 45 2.41 8.53 9.56
C ALA A 45 2.98 9.39 10.69
N ALA A 46 3.74 10.42 10.34
CA ALA A 46 4.27 11.39 11.31
C ALA A 46 3.15 12.13 12.03
N ALA A 47 2.18 12.68 11.28
CA ALA A 47 1.05 13.38 11.87
C ALA A 47 0.16 12.46 12.71
N ALA A 48 0.03 11.18 12.36
CA ALA A 48 -0.71 10.21 13.18
C ALA A 48 -0.03 9.97 14.53
N ALA A 49 1.31 9.81 14.55
CA ALA A 49 2.06 9.58 15.79
C ALA A 49 1.90 10.73 16.80
N ASP A 50 1.77 11.97 16.33
CA ASP A 50 1.60 13.14 17.20
C ASP A 50 0.21 13.23 17.85
N VAL A 51 -0.83 12.64 17.24
CA VAL A 51 -2.24 12.88 17.63
C VAL A 51 -3.05 11.61 17.89
N ASP A 52 -2.49 10.41 17.74
CA ASP A 52 -3.23 9.14 17.80
C ASP A 52 -4.00 8.93 19.13
N SER A 53 -3.40 9.41 20.22
CA SER A 53 -3.87 9.35 21.60
C SER A 53 -4.63 10.60 22.04
N GLN A 54 -4.76 11.61 21.17
CA GLN A 54 -5.42 12.87 21.46
C GLN A 54 -6.73 13.01 20.66
N PRO A 55 -7.90 12.80 21.30
CA PRO A 55 -9.18 13.02 20.64
C PRO A 55 -9.30 14.46 20.12
N GLY A 56 -9.70 14.62 18.86
CA GLY A 56 -9.83 15.93 18.26
C GLY A 56 -9.99 15.89 16.74
N PRO A 57 -10.37 17.03 16.12
CA PRO A 57 -10.68 17.09 14.69
C PRO A 57 -9.50 16.73 13.79
N VAL A 58 -8.26 16.99 14.23
CA VAL A 58 -7.04 16.64 13.48
C VAL A 58 -6.87 15.11 13.43
N ARG A 59 -6.95 14.44 14.59
CA ARG A 59 -6.92 12.98 14.69
C ARG A 59 -8.00 12.34 13.82
N ASP A 60 -9.23 12.83 13.90
CA ASP A 60 -10.35 12.26 13.14
C ASP A 60 -10.15 12.39 11.63
N ARG A 61 -9.56 13.50 11.18
CA ARG A 61 -9.21 13.70 9.77
C ARG A 61 -8.12 12.74 9.30
N ILE A 62 -7.07 12.55 10.10
CA ILE A 62 -5.99 11.60 9.79
C ILE A 62 -6.52 10.17 9.77
N ALA A 63 -7.33 9.79 10.76
CA ALA A 63 -7.96 8.47 10.82
C ALA A 63 -8.88 8.23 9.61
N ALA A 64 -9.64 9.24 9.18
CA ALA A 64 -10.46 9.15 7.97
C ALA A 64 -9.62 8.91 6.71
N THR A 65 -8.49 9.62 6.56
CA THR A 65 -7.57 9.43 5.44
C THR A 65 -6.94 8.04 5.46
N GLY A 66 -6.47 7.56 6.62
CA GLY A 66 -5.91 6.21 6.76
C GLY A 66 -6.94 5.13 6.40
N ARG A 67 -8.18 5.26 6.88
CA ARG A 67 -9.28 4.36 6.51
C ARG A 67 -9.58 4.39 5.02
N ALA A 68 -9.57 5.56 4.38
CA ALA A 68 -9.80 5.70 2.95
C ALA A 68 -8.69 5.03 2.13
N GLY A 69 -7.42 5.16 2.55
CA GLY A 69 -6.28 4.50 1.91
C GLY A 69 -6.39 2.97 1.96
N ILE A 70 -6.66 2.41 3.15
CA ILE A 70 -6.85 0.95 3.32
C ILE A 70 -8.06 0.46 2.51
N ALA A 71 -9.15 1.23 2.48
CA ALA A 71 -10.33 0.89 1.68
C ALA A 71 -10.03 0.88 0.17
N ALA A 72 -9.20 1.80 -0.33
CA ALA A 72 -8.78 1.82 -1.73
C ALA A 72 -7.97 0.57 -2.10
N ILE A 73 -6.99 0.19 -1.27
CA ILE A 73 -6.20 -1.05 -1.47
C ILE A 73 -7.14 -2.27 -1.48
N THR A 74 -8.08 -2.32 -0.53
CA THR A 74 -9.07 -3.40 -0.44
C THR A 74 -9.91 -3.49 -1.72
N ALA A 75 -10.38 -2.37 -2.26
CA ALA A 75 -11.19 -2.33 -3.46
C ALA A 75 -10.44 -2.81 -4.72
N ASP A 76 -9.13 -2.53 -4.83
CA ASP A 76 -8.29 -3.04 -5.91
C ASP A 76 -8.03 -4.55 -5.77
N VAL A 77 -7.86 -5.06 -4.55
CA VAL A 77 -7.78 -6.51 -4.27
C VAL A 77 -9.09 -7.20 -4.68
N GLU A 78 -10.24 -6.68 -4.27
CA GLU A 78 -11.54 -7.22 -4.68
C GLU A 78 -11.74 -7.16 -6.20
N THR A 79 -11.17 -6.14 -6.86
CA THR A 79 -11.18 -6.06 -8.33
C THR A 79 -10.34 -7.17 -8.95
N ALA A 80 -9.16 -7.45 -8.42
CA ALA A 80 -8.31 -8.56 -8.86
C ALA A 80 -9.01 -9.92 -8.64
N GLN A 81 -9.76 -10.08 -7.54
CA GLN A 81 -10.57 -11.28 -7.28
C GLN A 81 -11.70 -11.46 -8.30
N ARG A 82 -12.46 -10.39 -8.60
CA ARG A 82 -13.50 -10.43 -9.64
C ARG A 82 -12.96 -10.79 -11.02
N ARG A 83 -11.70 -10.49 -11.28
CA ARG A 83 -10.99 -10.81 -12.53
C ARG A 83 -10.33 -12.18 -12.52
N GLY A 84 -10.39 -12.91 -11.41
CA GLY A 84 -9.77 -14.22 -11.27
C GLY A 84 -8.24 -14.18 -11.18
N GLU A 85 -7.66 -13.05 -10.83
CA GLU A 85 -6.20 -12.86 -10.69
C GLU A 85 -5.72 -13.17 -9.26
N ILE A 86 -6.58 -12.93 -8.27
CA ILE A 86 -6.39 -13.30 -6.86
C ILE A 86 -7.45 -14.33 -6.49
N ARG A 87 -7.08 -15.35 -5.71
CA ARG A 87 -8.04 -16.39 -5.28
C ARG A 87 -9.17 -15.79 -4.43
N ALA A 88 -10.38 -16.30 -4.65
CA ALA A 88 -11.60 -15.80 -4.00
C ALA A 88 -11.73 -16.19 -2.52
N ASP A 89 -10.95 -17.16 -2.05
CA ASP A 89 -10.91 -17.58 -0.64
C ASP A 89 -10.08 -16.64 0.26
N ILE A 90 -9.32 -15.72 -0.35
CA ILE A 90 -8.52 -14.73 0.37
C ILE A 90 -9.42 -13.62 0.88
N GLU A 91 -9.33 -13.32 2.17
CA GLU A 91 -10.02 -12.18 2.75
C GLU A 91 -9.31 -10.88 2.32
N ALA A 92 -10.02 -10.03 1.58
CA ALA A 92 -9.43 -8.86 0.92
C ALA A 92 -8.90 -7.83 1.91
N ARG A 93 -9.59 -7.61 3.05
CA ARG A 93 -9.15 -6.65 4.07
C ARG A 93 -7.87 -7.13 4.76
N GLN A 94 -7.72 -8.42 4.99
CA GLN A 94 -6.52 -9.03 5.55
C GLN A 94 -5.31 -8.83 4.63
N LEU A 95 -5.47 -9.09 3.33
CA LEU A 95 -4.39 -8.83 2.36
C LEU A 95 -4.04 -7.34 2.29
N ALA A 96 -5.04 -6.45 2.28
CA ALA A 96 -4.81 -5.01 2.29
C ALA A 96 -4.05 -4.55 3.56
N PHE A 97 -4.36 -5.14 4.71
CA PHE A 97 -3.65 -4.90 5.97
C PHE A 97 -2.18 -5.33 5.89
N GLU A 98 -1.90 -6.53 5.38
CA GLU A 98 -0.53 -7.04 5.21
C GLU A 98 0.30 -6.15 4.28
N LEU A 99 -0.25 -5.77 3.12
CA LEU A 99 0.41 -4.88 2.17
C LEU A 99 0.70 -3.51 2.79
N HIS A 100 -0.28 -2.93 3.48
CA HIS A 100 -0.10 -1.67 4.20
C HIS A 100 0.99 -1.77 5.27
N ALA A 101 1.04 -2.89 6.02
CA ALA A 101 2.05 -3.11 7.05
C ALA A 101 3.48 -3.11 6.48
N TYR A 102 3.71 -3.73 5.30
CA TYR A 102 5.02 -3.69 4.66
C TYR A 102 5.47 -2.28 4.28
N ALA A 103 4.55 -1.44 3.78
CA ALA A 103 4.86 -0.05 3.47
C ALA A 103 5.11 0.78 4.74
N MET A 104 4.36 0.54 5.81
CA MET A 104 4.54 1.23 7.09
C MET A 104 5.84 0.83 7.78
N GLU A 105 6.23 -0.44 7.72
CA GLU A 105 7.53 -0.91 8.23
C GLU A 105 8.68 -0.29 7.42
N ALA A 106 8.59 -0.25 6.09
CA ALA A 106 9.59 0.47 5.29
C ALA A 106 9.66 1.95 5.64
N ASN A 107 8.53 2.63 5.86
CA ASN A 107 8.52 4.02 6.30
C ASN A 107 9.28 4.18 7.63
N TRP A 108 9.02 3.30 8.59
CA TRP A 108 9.69 3.34 9.88
C TRP A 108 11.18 3.06 9.78
N ALA A 109 11.58 2.02 9.05
CA ALA A 109 12.98 1.63 8.89
C ALA A 109 13.80 2.65 8.08
N LEU A 110 13.24 3.21 7.00
CA LEU A 110 13.89 4.28 6.22
C LEU A 110 14.06 5.55 7.05
N LEU A 111 13.01 5.97 7.78
CA LEU A 111 13.01 7.25 8.48
C LEU A 111 13.75 7.23 9.82
N LEU A 112 13.53 6.19 10.63
CA LEU A 112 14.03 6.14 12.01
C LEU A 112 15.34 5.36 12.13
N LEU A 113 15.52 4.31 11.33
CA LEU A 113 16.69 3.43 11.43
C LEU A 113 17.77 3.71 10.38
N ASP A 114 17.53 4.64 9.46
CA ASP A 114 18.42 4.92 8.33
C ASP A 114 18.78 3.65 7.52
N ASP A 115 17.82 2.72 7.37
CA ASP A 115 18.02 1.46 6.63
C ASP A 115 17.68 1.64 5.15
N ASP A 116 18.68 2.02 4.35
CA ASP A 116 18.59 2.18 2.89
C ASP A 116 18.08 0.92 2.16
N GLY A 117 18.17 -0.27 2.77
CA GLY A 117 17.69 -1.53 2.20
C GLY A 117 16.20 -1.81 2.44
N ALA A 118 15.53 -1.04 3.31
CA ALA A 118 14.16 -1.32 3.72
C ALA A 118 13.15 -1.20 2.57
N GLY A 119 13.37 -0.29 1.61
CA GLY A 119 12.51 -0.16 0.44
C GLY A 119 12.51 -1.40 -0.46
N GLU A 120 13.69 -1.98 -0.72
CA GLU A 120 13.80 -3.24 -1.48
C GLU A 120 13.15 -4.42 -0.74
N ARG A 121 13.33 -4.49 0.58
CA ARG A 121 12.67 -5.52 1.41
C ARG A 121 11.15 -5.41 1.36
N ALA A 122 10.60 -4.20 1.42
CA ALA A 122 9.15 -4.01 1.30
C ALA A 122 8.63 -4.42 -0.09
N ARG A 123 9.29 -4.03 -1.18
CA ARG A 123 8.90 -4.47 -2.53
C ARG A 123 8.92 -5.99 -2.65
N THR A 124 9.96 -6.64 -2.13
CA THR A 124 10.07 -8.10 -2.10
C THR A 124 8.91 -8.73 -1.31
N ALA A 125 8.58 -8.20 -0.13
CA ALA A 125 7.48 -8.70 0.69
C ALA A 125 6.11 -8.51 0.02
N ILE A 126 5.88 -7.34 -0.59
CA ILE A 126 4.67 -7.05 -1.37
C ILE A 126 4.54 -8.04 -2.53
N ASP A 127 5.61 -8.24 -3.29
CA ASP A 127 5.58 -9.10 -4.47
C ASP A 127 5.37 -10.56 -4.10
N ALA A 128 5.99 -11.03 -3.01
CA ALA A 128 5.79 -12.36 -2.47
C ALA A 128 4.36 -12.56 -1.93
N ALA A 129 3.79 -11.56 -1.25
CA ALA A 129 2.41 -11.62 -0.78
C ALA A 129 1.42 -11.72 -1.93
N LEU A 130 1.59 -10.91 -2.99
CA LEU A 130 0.76 -10.97 -4.20
C LEU A 130 0.91 -12.31 -4.94
N ALA A 131 2.13 -12.83 -5.07
CA ALA A 131 2.38 -14.12 -5.70
C ALA A 131 1.72 -15.28 -4.91
N ARG A 132 1.79 -15.25 -3.57
CA ARG A 132 1.17 -16.26 -2.69
C ARG A 132 -0.34 -16.35 -2.87
N VAL A 133 -1.01 -15.24 -3.16
CA VAL A 133 -2.48 -15.17 -3.29
C VAL A 133 -2.97 -15.25 -4.74
N GLY A 134 -2.06 -15.19 -5.70
CA GLY A 134 -2.37 -15.31 -7.13
C GLY A 134 -3.07 -16.62 -7.46
N THR A 135 -3.90 -16.59 -8.49
CA THR A 135 -4.39 -17.82 -9.13
C THR A 135 -3.27 -18.42 -9.98
N THR A 136 -3.04 -19.72 -9.84
CA THR A 136 -2.20 -20.43 -10.82
C THR A 136 -3.03 -20.52 -12.09
N GLN A 137 -2.58 -19.92 -13.19
CA GLN A 137 -3.15 -20.25 -14.49
C GLN A 137 -2.77 -21.69 -14.80
N GLU A 138 -3.64 -22.65 -14.46
CA GLU A 138 -3.61 -23.94 -15.14
C GLU A 138 -3.91 -23.65 -16.61
N GLY A 139 -2.90 -23.84 -17.45
CA GLY A 139 -2.96 -23.55 -18.87
C GLY A 139 -4.17 -24.22 -19.50
N VAL A 140 -5.05 -23.40 -20.08
CA VAL A 140 -5.96 -23.89 -21.12
C VAL A 140 -5.08 -24.18 -22.33
N GLU A 141 -4.58 -25.41 -22.42
CA GLU A 141 -4.13 -25.98 -23.68
C GLU A 141 -5.36 -26.06 -24.61
N SER A 142 -5.27 -25.39 -25.76
CA SER A 142 -6.13 -25.57 -26.93
C SER A 142 -5.28 -25.52 -28.18
#